data_AF-A0A7S1Y9Z6-F1
#
_entry.id   AF-A0A7S1Y9Z6-F1
#
_cell.length_a   1.000
_cell.length_b   1.000
_cell.length_c   1.000
_cell.angle_alpha   90.00
_cell.angle_beta   90.00
_cell.angle_gamma   90.00
#
_symmetry.space_group_name_H-M   'P 1'
#
loop_
_entity.id
_entity.type
_entity.pdbx_description
1 polymer ?
#
loop_
_entity_poly.entity_id
_entity_poly.type
_entity_poly.pdbx_seq_one_letter_code
_entity_poly.pdbx_strand_id
1 'polypeptide(L)'
;ASSSKKGELRNGFWAKVHDQVRKDPNAVGFVDETTQRTVLHLTCLLLDPPDDENSTMNVIVALGAMVQSFPDAVAWKDKKGNVPLHYAICRTLRPPNKQPLARWRVRADAVRMLATADFTATQE
;
A
#
# COMPACT_ATOMS: atom_id res chain seq x y z
N ALA A 1 6.92 22.86 16.19
CA ALA A 1 7.87 22.84 15.03
C ALA A 1 8.19 21.43 14.49
N SER A 2 7.87 20.31 15.18
CA SER A 2 8.27 18.96 14.74
C SER A 2 7.29 18.24 13.80
N SER A 3 6.06 18.76 13.61
CA SER A 3 5.02 18.09 12.83
C SER A 3 5.11 18.32 11.31
N SER A 4 5.60 19.49 10.87
CA SER A 4 5.67 19.83 9.42
C SER A 4 6.71 19.03 8.65
N LYS A 5 7.91 18.83 9.21
CA LYS A 5 8.99 18.09 8.52
C LYS A 5 8.65 16.60 8.30
N LYS A 6 7.82 16.01 9.18
CA LYS A 6 7.36 14.61 9.08
C LYS A 6 6.32 14.42 7.97
N GLY A 7 5.56 15.47 7.64
CA GLY A 7 4.64 15.50 6.50
C GLY A 7 5.42 15.56 5.19
N GLU A 8 6.27 16.59 5.00
CA GLU A 8 7.05 16.76 3.76
C GLU A 8 7.86 15.53 3.34
N LEU A 9 8.49 14.84 4.30
CA LEU A 9 9.24 13.60 4.02
C LEU A 9 8.35 12.46 3.51
N ARG A 10 7.09 12.38 3.97
CA ARG A 10 6.12 11.36 3.54
C ARG A 10 5.50 11.71 2.19
N ASN A 11 5.31 13.00 1.89
CA ASN A 11 4.75 13.48 0.64
C ASN A 11 5.66 13.11 -0.55
N GLY A 12 6.98 13.27 -0.36
CA GLY A 12 7.97 12.87 -1.35
C GLY A 12 8.26 11.37 -1.39
N PHE A 13 7.95 10.62 -0.32
CA PHE A 13 8.21 9.18 -0.26
C PHE A 13 7.41 8.41 -1.30
N TRP A 14 6.08 8.56 -1.32
CA TRP A 14 5.23 7.80 -2.25
C TRP A 14 5.40 8.21 -3.71
N ALA A 15 5.73 9.48 -3.96
CA ALA A 15 6.09 9.94 -5.30
C ALA A 15 7.37 9.24 -5.81
N LYS A 16 8.38 9.08 -4.95
CA LYS A 16 9.61 8.32 -5.29
C LYS A 16 9.33 6.84 -5.47
N VAL A 17 8.47 6.25 -4.65
CA VAL A 17 8.05 4.85 -4.80
C VAL A 17 7.38 4.65 -6.15
N HIS A 18 6.43 5.51 -6.53
CA HIS A 18 5.78 5.46 -7.83
C HIS A 18 6.79 5.59 -8.98
N ASP A 19 7.70 6.56 -8.92
CA ASP A 19 8.75 6.74 -9.94
C ASP A 19 9.66 5.49 -10.04
N GLN A 20 10.00 4.88 -8.91
CA GLN A 20 10.80 3.66 -8.88
C GLN A 20 10.06 2.47 -9.49
N VAL A 21 8.77 2.29 -9.19
CA VAL A 21 7.95 1.22 -9.79
C VAL A 21 7.83 1.39 -11.30
N ARG A 22 7.79 2.62 -11.81
CA ARG A 22 7.81 2.89 -13.26
C ARG A 22 9.16 2.56 -13.90
N LYS A 23 10.26 2.82 -13.19
CA LYS A 23 11.63 2.54 -13.69
C LYS A 23 11.96 1.06 -13.65
N ASP A 24 11.52 0.38 -12.59
CA ASP A 24 11.76 -1.04 -12.37
C ASP A 24 10.48 -1.73 -11.88
N PRO A 25 9.62 -2.18 -12.81
CA PRO A 25 8.40 -2.91 -12.48
C PRO A 25 8.66 -4.24 -11.75
N ASN A 26 9.82 -4.87 -11.99
CA ASN A 26 10.16 -6.16 -11.39
C ASN A 26 10.45 -6.05 -9.89
N ALA A 27 10.86 -4.86 -9.42
CA ALA A 27 11.06 -4.60 -8.00
C ALA A 27 9.79 -4.86 -7.15
N VAL A 28 8.59 -4.77 -7.75
CA VAL A 28 7.31 -5.05 -7.07
C VAL A 28 7.18 -6.53 -6.69
N GLY A 29 7.84 -7.42 -7.43
CA GLY A 29 7.87 -8.86 -7.17
C GLY A 29 8.74 -9.28 -5.98
N PHE A 30 9.39 -8.33 -5.31
CA PHE A 30 10.20 -8.62 -4.13
C PHE A 30 9.35 -9.23 -3.01
N VAL A 31 9.86 -10.32 -2.43
CA VAL A 31 9.30 -11.01 -1.27
C VAL A 31 10.36 -11.04 -0.18
N ASP A 32 10.01 -10.55 1.01
CA ASP A 32 10.86 -10.67 2.19
C ASP A 32 11.00 -12.14 2.60
N GLU A 33 12.22 -12.68 2.63
CA GLU A 33 12.47 -14.10 2.89
C GLU A 33 11.98 -14.56 4.27
N THR A 34 12.04 -13.68 5.27
CA THR A 34 11.72 -14.00 6.67
C THR A 34 10.22 -14.01 6.95
N THR A 35 9.52 -13.00 6.44
CA THR A 35 8.10 -12.75 6.70
C THR A 35 7.19 -13.16 5.54
N GLN A 36 7.76 -13.47 4.38
CA GLN A 36 7.06 -13.75 3.12
C GLN A 36 6.16 -12.59 2.68
N ARG A 37 6.48 -11.36 3.11
CA ARG A 37 5.72 -10.17 2.73
C ARG A 37 6.22 -9.64 1.39
N THR A 38 5.28 -9.50 0.47
CA THR A 38 5.49 -8.77 -0.78
C THR A 38 5.54 -7.26 -0.55
N VAL A 39 5.98 -6.51 -1.57
CA VAL A 39 5.90 -5.05 -1.58
C VAL A 39 4.47 -4.56 -1.32
N LEU A 40 3.45 -5.25 -1.86
CA LEU A 40 2.04 -4.90 -1.62
C LEU A 40 1.63 -5.03 -0.14
N HIS A 41 2.12 -6.03 0.58
CA HIS A 41 1.88 -6.14 2.03
C HIS A 41 2.44 -4.93 2.77
N LEU A 42 3.67 -4.53 2.44
CA LEU A 42 4.33 -3.39 3.05
C LEU A 42 3.62 -2.07 2.70
N THR A 43 3.20 -1.91 1.45
CA THR A 43 2.43 -0.74 1.02
C THR A 43 1.12 -0.63 1.80
N CYS A 44 0.40 -1.74 1.95
CA CYS A 44 -0.86 -1.77 2.68
C CYS A 44 -0.68 -1.57 4.19
N LEU A 45 0.44 -2.03 4.75
CA LEU A 45 0.82 -1.79 6.14
C LEU A 45 1.19 -0.32 6.37
N LEU A 46 1.76 0.36 5.37
CA LEU A 46 2.23 1.74 5.45
C LEU A 46 1.21 2.77 4.93
N LEU A 47 -0.01 2.34 4.60
CA LEU A 47 -1.10 3.14 4.03
C LEU A 47 -1.57 4.33 4.88
N ASP A 48 -1.02 4.54 6.08
CA ASP A 48 -1.40 5.64 6.98
C ASP A 48 -1.01 7.01 6.37
N PRO A 49 -1.94 7.70 5.68
CA PRO A 49 -1.58 8.89 4.94
C PRO A 49 -1.29 10.03 5.93
N PRO A 50 -0.35 10.92 5.60
CA PRO A 50 -0.27 12.22 6.27
C PRO A 50 -1.59 12.98 6.04
N ASP A 51 -1.85 14.01 6.85
CA ASP A 51 -3.15 14.71 6.86
C ASP A 51 -3.43 15.53 5.58
N ASP A 52 -2.56 15.46 4.56
CA ASP A 52 -2.69 16.15 3.27
C ASP A 52 -3.18 15.24 2.12
N GLU A 53 -4.03 15.82 1.28
CA GLU A 53 -4.68 15.16 0.14
C GLU A 53 -3.70 14.79 -0.99
N ASN A 54 -2.65 15.59 -1.19
CA ASN A 54 -1.67 15.35 -2.26
C ASN A 54 -0.88 14.04 -2.03
N SER A 55 -0.53 13.74 -0.78
CA SER A 55 0.11 12.47 -0.43
C SER A 55 -0.81 11.28 -0.52
N THR A 56 -2.09 11.48 -0.20
CA THR A 56 -3.12 10.46 -0.36
C THR A 56 -3.18 10.00 -1.82
N MET A 57 -3.19 10.95 -2.75
CA MET A 57 -3.21 10.63 -4.18
C MET A 57 -1.95 9.85 -4.61
N ASN A 58 -0.77 10.26 -4.14
CA ASN A 58 0.48 9.56 -4.47
C ASN A 58 0.51 8.10 -4.00
N VAL A 59 -0.10 7.78 -2.85
CA VAL A 59 -0.22 6.39 -2.38
C VAL A 59 -1.09 5.57 -3.33
N ILE A 60 -2.26 6.08 -3.72
CA ILE A 60 -3.18 5.37 -4.62
C ILE A 60 -2.55 5.16 -5.99
N VAL A 61 -1.85 6.16 -6.51
CA VAL A 61 -1.13 6.06 -7.79
C VAL A 61 0.00 5.02 -7.72
N ALA A 62 0.79 5.03 -6.64
CA ALA A 62 1.84 4.03 -6.43
C ALA A 62 1.27 2.61 -6.30
N LEU A 63 0.20 2.44 -5.52
CA LEU A 63 -0.47 1.15 -5.36
C LEU A 63 -1.04 0.64 -6.68
N GLY A 64 -1.67 1.53 -7.47
CA GLY A 64 -2.19 1.19 -8.80
C GLY A 64 -1.10 0.72 -9.75
N ALA A 65 0.05 1.39 -9.76
CA ALA A 65 1.20 0.97 -10.56
C ALA A 65 1.73 -0.40 -10.11
N MET A 66 1.80 -0.67 -8.80
CA MET A 66 2.24 -1.97 -8.28
C MET A 66 1.29 -3.11 -8.67
N VAL A 67 -0.02 -2.89 -8.56
CA VAL A 67 -1.03 -3.89 -8.92
C VAL A 67 -1.02 -4.16 -10.43
N GLN A 68 -0.82 -3.13 -11.26
CA GLN A 68 -0.71 -3.31 -12.71
C GLN A 68 0.57 -4.06 -13.11
N SER A 69 1.69 -3.78 -12.45
CA SER A 69 2.97 -4.43 -12.73
C SER A 69 3.02 -5.87 -12.22
N PHE A 70 2.36 -6.16 -11.09
CA PHE A 70 2.37 -7.49 -10.49
C PHE A 70 1.02 -7.85 -9.84
N PRO A 71 0.00 -8.19 -10.67
CA PRO A 71 -1.35 -8.44 -10.19
C PRO A 71 -1.43 -9.66 -9.28
N ASP A 72 -0.63 -10.70 -9.51
CA ASP A 72 -0.71 -11.95 -8.75
C ASP A 72 -0.38 -11.79 -7.26
N ALA A 73 0.47 -10.81 -6.92
CA ALA A 73 0.86 -10.54 -5.54
C ALA A 73 -0.31 -10.13 -4.63
N VAL A 74 -1.47 -9.76 -5.18
CA VAL A 74 -2.68 -9.45 -4.40
C VAL A 74 -3.22 -10.68 -3.66
N ALA A 75 -2.94 -11.88 -4.17
CA ALA A 75 -3.38 -13.15 -3.59
C ALA A 75 -2.29 -13.86 -2.77
N TRP A 76 -1.05 -13.35 -2.80
CA TRP A 76 0.07 -13.98 -2.12
C TRP A 76 -0.07 -13.84 -0.62
N LYS A 77 0.13 -14.95 0.09
CA LYS A 77 0.03 -15.01 1.55
C LYS A 77 1.41 -14.82 2.17
N ASP A 78 1.47 -13.97 3.19
CA ASP A 78 2.63 -13.90 4.06
C ASP A 78 2.74 -15.14 4.97
N LYS A 79 3.78 -15.20 5.81
CA LYS A 79 4.03 -16.32 6.74
C LYS A 79 2.90 -16.54 7.75
N LYS A 80 2.06 -15.54 7.97
CA LYS A 80 0.90 -15.62 8.88
C LYS A 80 -0.40 -15.95 8.12
N GLY A 81 -0.32 -16.23 6.82
CA GLY A 81 -1.48 -16.52 5.97
C GLY A 81 -2.25 -15.27 5.53
N ASN A 82 -1.74 -14.06 5.79
CA ASN A 82 -2.41 -12.82 5.42
C ASN A 82 -2.01 -12.41 4.01
N VAL A 83 -2.98 -12.05 3.19
CA VAL A 83 -2.76 -11.35 1.89
C VAL A 83 -2.70 -9.82 2.10
N PRO A 84 -2.25 -9.01 1.12
CA PRO A 84 -2.17 -7.55 1.25
C PRO A 84 -3.48 -6.89 1.70
N LEU A 85 -4.62 -7.42 1.26
CA LEU A 85 -5.96 -6.93 1.66
C LEU A 85 -6.16 -6.94 3.19
N HIS A 86 -5.65 -7.95 3.91
CA HIS A 86 -5.74 -8.01 5.37
C HIS A 86 -5.05 -6.80 6.02
N TYR A 87 -3.95 -6.34 5.44
CA TYR A 87 -3.21 -5.18 5.94
C TYR A 87 -3.90 -3.86 5.60
N ALA A 88 -4.58 -3.77 4.44
CA ALA A 88 -5.33 -2.58 4.05
C ALA A 88 -6.52 -2.32 4.98
N ILE A 89 -7.24 -3.38 5.39
CA ILE A 89 -8.38 -3.29 6.31
C ILE A 89 -7.96 -3.16 7.77
N CYS A 90 -6.83 -3.74 8.16
CA CYS A 90 -6.42 -3.79 9.56
C CYS A 90 -5.76 -2.47 9.98
N ARG A 91 -6.23 -1.89 11.09
CA ARG A 91 -5.75 -0.60 11.60
C ARG A 91 -4.31 -0.74 12.08
N THR A 92 -3.39 0.01 11.49
CA THR A 92 -2.01 0.08 11.98
C THR A 92 -1.89 1.14 13.07
N LEU A 93 -1.50 0.68 14.27
CA LEU A 93 -0.68 1.36 15.29
C LEU A 93 -1.14 2.70 15.90
N ARG A 94 -2.22 3.35 15.44
CA ARG A 94 -2.73 4.61 16.06
C ARG A 94 -4.05 4.42 16.81
N PRO A 95 -4.16 4.89 18.06
CA PRO A 95 -5.34 4.69 18.87
C PRO A 95 -6.57 5.42 18.27
N PRO A 96 -7.78 4.86 18.45
CA PRO A 96 -8.99 5.20 17.71
C PRO A 96 -9.47 6.66 17.90
N ASN A 97 -9.06 7.28 18.99
CA ASN A 97 -9.41 8.63 19.43
C ASN A 97 -8.67 9.76 18.67
N LYS A 98 -7.87 9.46 17.65
CA LYS A 98 -7.17 10.46 16.81
C LYS A 98 -7.32 10.24 15.29
N GLN A 99 -8.29 9.45 14.84
CA GLN A 99 -8.45 9.18 13.41
C GLN A 99 -9.65 9.93 12.81
N PRO A 100 -9.42 10.99 12.02
CA PRO A 100 -10.49 11.61 11.24
C PRO A 100 -11.04 10.64 10.19
N LEU A 101 -12.36 10.65 10.00
CA LEU A 101 -13.09 9.82 9.02
C LEU A 101 -12.48 9.89 7.59
N ALA A 102 -11.87 11.01 7.22
CA ALA A 102 -11.17 11.20 5.96
C ALA A 102 -10.07 10.16 5.70
N ARG A 103 -9.45 9.60 6.75
CA ARG A 103 -8.41 8.56 6.63
C ARG A 103 -8.94 7.20 6.15
N TRP A 104 -10.22 6.92 6.35
CA TRP A 104 -10.84 5.69 5.87
C TRP A 104 -11.03 5.69 4.35
N ARG A 105 -11.10 6.87 3.72
CA ARG A 105 -11.29 6.98 2.26
C ARG A 105 -10.14 6.31 1.50
N VAL A 106 -8.90 6.57 1.89
CA VAL A 106 -7.71 6.00 1.23
C VAL A 106 -7.65 4.49 1.38
N ARG A 107 -7.99 3.98 2.57
CA ARG A 107 -8.06 2.54 2.82
C ARG A 107 -9.20 1.90 2.01
N ALA A 108 -10.35 2.57 1.90
CA ALA A 108 -11.45 2.10 1.08
C ALA A 108 -11.08 2.04 -0.41
N ASP A 109 -10.36 3.04 -0.91
CA ASP A 109 -9.88 3.06 -2.30
C ASP A 109 -8.83 1.97 -2.54
N ALA A 110 -7.90 1.77 -1.61
CA ALA A 110 -6.92 0.68 -1.66
C ALA A 110 -7.61 -0.70 -1.61
N VAL A 111 -8.60 -0.87 -0.74
CA VAL A 111 -9.42 -2.10 -0.66
C VAL A 111 -10.15 -2.33 -1.97
N ARG A 112 -10.77 -1.29 -2.54
CA ARG A 112 -11.45 -1.39 -3.84
C ARG A 112 -10.46 -1.84 -4.91
N MET A 113 -9.31 -1.19 -5.00
CA MET A 113 -8.28 -1.49 -5.99
C MET A 113 -7.74 -2.92 -5.86
N LEU A 114 -7.47 -3.40 -4.64
CA LEU A 114 -7.00 -4.76 -4.39
C LEU A 114 -8.10 -5.81 -4.65
N ALA A 115 -9.35 -5.50 -4.32
CA ALA A 115 -10.47 -6.42 -4.50
C ALA A 115 -10.93 -6.53 -5.96
N THR A 116 -10.74 -5.47 -6.75
CA THR A 116 -11.05 -5.45 -8.19
C THR A 116 -9.82 -5.71 -9.06
N ALA A 117 -8.66 -5.99 -8.46
CA ALA A 117 -7.49 -6.41 -9.21
C ALA A 117 -7.84 -7.73 -9.89
N ASP A 118 -7.88 -7.73 -11.22
CA ASP A 118 -8.24 -8.90 -12.02
C ASP A 118 -7.11 -9.93 -11.87
N PHE A 119 -7.31 -10.87 -10.94
CA PHE A 119 -6.40 -11.97 -10.73
C PHE A 119 -6.76 -13.01 -11.79
N THR A 120 -6.03 -13.04 -12.91
CA THR A 120 -6.05 -14.17 -13.85
C THR A 120 -5.42 -15.37 -13.15
N ALA A 121 -6.17 -15.96 -12.23
CA ALA A 121 -5.83 -17.20 -11.58
C ALA A 121 -5.81 -18.29 -12.65
N THR A 122 -4.65 -18.58 -13.22
CA THR A 122 -4.30 -19.97 -13.51
C THR A 122 -4.27 -20.70 -12.16
N GLN A 123 -5.44 -21.16 -11.72
CA GLN A 123 -5.50 -22.34 -10.85
C GLN A 123 -5.22 -23.53 -11.77
N GLU A 124 -4.01 -24.06 -11.69
CA GLU A 124 -3.75 -25.46 -12.06
C GLU A 124 -4.45 -26.41 -11.07
#